data_AF-Q28KY8-F1
#
_entry.id   AF-Q28KY8-F1
#
_cell.length_a   1.000
_cell.length_b   1.000
_cell.length_c   1.000
_cell.angle_alpha   90.00
_cell.angle_beta   90.00
_cell.angle_gamma   90.00
#
_symmetry.space_group_name_H-M   'P 1'
#
loop_
_entity.id
_entity.type
_entity.pdbx_description
1 polymer ?
#
loop_
_entity_poly.entity_id
_entity_poly.type
_entity_poly.pdbx_seq_one_letter_code
_entity_poly.pdbx_strand_id
1 'polypeptide(L)'
;MTVICDCHKQTTRRNDIMTAQRLQICLSLIFLLLGGWCLLAPGMVIRLTFLPEFSIATDQARFLMGCFGAQAVLTGTLIMTVRFTPMTFLVFGLAGSIPFFVFNYWFVFVEPVLNQWMLLDFAGNLGILITGVWGWRLSTQERPS
;
A
#
# COMPACT_ATOMS: atom_id res chain seq x y z
N MET A 1 18.44 -38.36 12.20
CA MET A 1 18.14 -37.62 10.95
C MET A 1 16.86 -36.78 11.06
N THR A 2 15.81 -37.27 11.73
CA THR A 2 14.52 -36.58 11.94
C THR A 2 14.64 -35.25 12.71
N VAL A 3 15.42 -35.21 13.80
CA VAL A 3 15.58 -34.00 14.65
C VAL A 3 16.24 -32.82 13.92
N ILE A 4 17.18 -33.10 13.00
CA ILE A 4 17.86 -32.05 12.20
C ILE A 4 16.91 -31.47 11.16
N CYS A 5 16.05 -32.31 10.56
CA CYS A 5 15.00 -31.88 9.64
C CYS A 5 13.96 -30.98 10.35
N ASP A 6 13.57 -31.31 11.58
CA ASP A 6 12.64 -30.49 12.37
C ASP A 6 13.24 -29.16 12.79
N CYS A 7 14.51 -29.12 13.22
CA CYS A 7 15.21 -27.88 13.55
C CYS A 7 15.34 -26.94 12.34
N HIS A 8 15.63 -27.50 11.16
CA HIS A 8 15.68 -26.74 9.91
C HIS A 8 14.30 -26.18 9.54
N LYS A 9 13.24 -26.99 9.60
CA LYS A 9 11.85 -26.54 9.35
C LYS A 9 11.40 -25.44 10.31
N GLN A 10 11.77 -25.54 11.58
CA GLN A 10 11.39 -24.56 12.60
C GLN A 10 12.13 -23.23 12.42
N THR A 11 13.39 -23.28 11.99
CA THR A 11 14.18 -22.09 11.65
C THR A 11 13.64 -21.38 10.41
N THR A 12 13.32 -22.13 9.34
CA THR A 12 12.69 -21.57 8.13
C THR A 12 11.36 -20.89 8.46
N ARG A 13 10.47 -21.56 9.20
CA ARG A 13 9.15 -21.02 9.57
C ARG A 13 9.26 -19.72 10.38
N ARG A 14 10.24 -19.61 11.28
CA ARG A 14 10.48 -18.37 12.06
C ARG A 14 10.93 -17.22 11.16
N ASN A 15 11.74 -17.49 10.14
CA ASN A 15 12.20 -16.47 9.21
C ASN A 15 11.05 -15.95 8.33
N ASP A 16 10.13 -16.83 7.91
CA ASP A 16 8.96 -16.48 7.10
C ASP A 16 7.99 -15.57 7.88
N ILE A 17 7.72 -15.87 9.15
CA ILE A 17 6.90 -15.04 10.04
C ILE A 17 7.49 -13.63 10.19
N MET A 18 8.79 -13.53 10.47
CA MET A 18 9.46 -12.23 10.58
C MET A 18 9.42 -11.48 9.25
N THR A 19 9.50 -12.18 8.12
CA THR A 19 9.45 -11.58 6.79
C THR A 19 8.05 -11.04 6.49
N ALA A 20 6.99 -11.81 6.77
CA ALA A 20 5.61 -11.37 6.62
C ALA A 20 5.29 -10.14 7.49
N GLN A 21 5.77 -10.09 8.74
CA GLN A 21 5.63 -8.91 9.60
C GLN A 21 6.36 -7.68 9.02
N ARG A 22 7.56 -7.85 8.49
CA ARG A 22 8.30 -6.76 7.82
C ARG A 22 7.56 -6.26 6.58
N LEU A 23 6.97 -7.16 5.80
CA LEU A 23 6.13 -6.79 4.65
C LEU A 23 4.90 -5.99 5.08
N GLN A 24 4.23 -6.40 6.17
CA GLN A 24 3.09 -5.68 6.73
C GLN A 24 3.48 -4.27 7.24
N ILE A 25 4.63 -4.13 7.90
CA ILE A 25 5.15 -2.83 8.33
C ILE A 25 5.48 -1.95 7.12
N CYS A 26 6.14 -2.52 6.10
CA CYS A 26 6.43 -1.81 4.86
C CYS A 26 5.15 -1.31 4.19
N LEU A 27 4.12 -2.16 4.11
CA LEU A 27 2.80 -1.81 3.60
C LEU A 27 2.19 -0.64 4.39
N SER A 28 2.19 -0.72 5.72
CA SER A 28 1.70 0.35 6.60
C SER A 28 2.41 1.69 6.33
N LEU A 29 3.74 1.67 6.21
CA LEU A 29 4.54 2.88 6.01
C LEU A 29 4.20 3.59 4.70
N ILE A 30 3.87 2.85 3.62
CA ILE A 30 3.42 3.45 2.36
C ILE A 30 2.17 4.32 2.61
N PHE A 31 1.17 3.77 3.30
CA PHE A 31 -0.07 4.47 3.62
C PHE A 31 0.14 5.65 4.57
N LEU A 32 0.94 5.47 5.63
CA LEU A 32 1.19 6.51 6.63
C LEU A 32 1.96 7.70 6.05
N LEU A 33 2.98 7.44 5.23
CA LEU A 33 3.84 8.51 4.67
C LEU A 33 3.12 9.26 3.55
N LEU A 34 2.55 8.55 2.57
CA LEU A 34 1.86 9.20 1.45
C LEU A 34 0.53 9.81 1.89
N GLY A 35 -0.22 9.11 2.74
CA GLY A 35 -1.45 9.63 3.35
C GLY A 35 -1.19 10.82 4.25
N GLY A 36 -0.13 10.77 5.06
CA GLY A 36 0.31 11.87 5.91
C GLY A 36 0.70 13.11 5.10
N TRP A 37 1.35 12.93 3.95
CA TRP A 37 1.63 14.04 3.03
C TRP A 37 0.33 14.67 2.49
N CYS A 38 -0.61 13.86 2.03
CA CYS A 38 -1.92 14.34 1.55
C CYS A 38 -2.69 15.08 2.66
N LEU A 39 -2.60 14.62 3.90
CA LEU A 39 -3.29 15.21 5.06
C LEU A 39 -2.66 16.53 5.51
N LEU A 40 -1.33 16.57 5.63
CA LEU A 40 -0.61 17.71 6.23
C LEU A 40 -0.27 18.81 5.21
N ALA A 41 -0.10 18.46 3.93
CA ALA A 41 0.20 19.41 2.87
C ALA A 41 -0.62 19.16 1.59
N PRO A 42 -1.97 19.15 1.66
CA PRO A 42 -2.84 18.81 0.53
C PRO A 42 -2.62 19.72 -0.69
N GLY A 43 -2.43 21.02 -0.47
CA GLY A 43 -2.19 21.97 -1.55
C GLY A 43 -0.86 21.75 -2.29
N MET A 44 0.15 21.20 -1.61
CA MET A 44 1.42 20.83 -2.24
C MET A 44 1.22 19.62 -3.15
N VAL A 45 0.53 18.58 -2.65
CA VAL A 45 0.22 17.38 -3.42
C VAL A 45 -0.55 17.74 -4.68
N ILE A 46 -1.64 18.52 -4.57
CA ILE A 46 -2.44 18.97 -5.72
C ILE A 46 -1.57 19.67 -6.76
N ARG A 47 -0.72 20.61 -6.34
CA ARG A 47 0.14 21.37 -7.27
C ARG A 47 1.21 20.52 -7.94
N LEU A 48 1.66 19.44 -7.29
CA LEU A 48 2.67 18.55 -7.82
C LEU A 48 2.09 17.50 -8.77
N THR A 49 0.90 16.95 -8.48
CA THR A 49 0.38 15.79 -9.18
C THR A 49 -0.57 16.13 -10.33
N PHE A 50 -1.25 17.26 -10.29
CA PHE A 50 -2.16 17.68 -11.36
C PHE A 50 -1.40 18.40 -12.48
N LEU A 51 -1.94 18.36 -13.70
CA LEU A 51 -1.47 19.22 -14.78
C LEU A 51 -1.65 20.70 -14.40
N PRO A 52 -0.83 21.63 -14.94
CA PRO A 52 -0.86 23.05 -14.57
C PRO A 52 -2.27 23.67 -14.58
N GLU A 53 -3.08 23.33 -15.59
CA GLU A 53 -4.46 23.77 -15.77
C GLU A 53 -5.44 23.27 -14.69
N PHE A 54 -5.13 22.16 -14.02
CA PHE A 54 -5.93 21.58 -12.93
C PHE A 54 -5.29 21.72 -11.55
N SER A 55 -4.13 22.39 -11.47
CA SER A 55 -3.30 22.47 -10.25
C SER A 55 -3.77 23.50 -9.22
N ILE A 56 -4.89 24.19 -9.46
CA ILE A 56 -5.45 25.18 -8.54
C ILE A 56 -5.98 24.45 -7.30
N ALA A 57 -5.21 24.53 -6.21
CA ALA A 57 -5.61 24.00 -4.92
C ALA A 57 -6.65 24.94 -4.26
N THR A 58 -7.91 24.88 -4.68
CA THR A 58 -9.03 25.55 -4.01
C THR A 58 -9.25 24.97 -2.60
N ASP A 59 -10.02 25.66 -1.76
CA ASP A 59 -10.28 25.17 -0.40
C ASP A 59 -11.06 23.85 -0.40
N GLN A 60 -11.99 23.68 -1.34
CA GLN A 60 -12.71 22.42 -1.55
C GLN A 60 -11.74 21.29 -1.96
N ALA A 61 -10.84 21.54 -2.92
CA ALA A 61 -9.87 20.55 -3.36
C ALA A 61 -8.91 20.15 -2.23
N ARG A 62 -8.45 21.13 -1.43
CA ARG A 62 -7.60 20.87 -0.25
C ARG A 62 -8.32 20.04 0.80
N PHE A 63 -9.60 20.33 1.05
CA PHE A 63 -10.42 19.56 1.97
C PHE A 63 -10.55 18.11 1.52
N LEU A 64 -10.91 17.87 0.25
CA LEU A 64 -11.03 16.52 -0.31
C LEU A 64 -9.71 15.74 -0.28
N MET A 65 -8.60 16.39 -0.65
CA MET A 65 -7.26 15.78 -0.56
C MET A 65 -6.87 15.45 0.88
N GLY A 66 -7.23 16.32 1.84
CA GLY A 66 -7.06 16.06 3.26
C GLY A 66 -7.88 14.86 3.75
N CYS A 67 -9.13 14.72 3.31
CA CYS A 67 -9.96 13.55 3.62
C CYS A 67 -9.37 12.25 3.05
N PHE A 68 -8.88 12.28 1.81
CA PHE A 68 -8.16 11.15 1.21
C PHE A 68 -6.92 10.78 2.03
N GLY A 69 -6.11 11.77 2.41
CA GLY A 69 -4.96 11.58 3.29
C GLY A 69 -5.32 10.99 4.65
N ALA A 70 -6.38 11.48 5.30
CA ALA A 70 -6.85 10.95 6.59
C ALA A 70 -7.28 9.48 6.51
N GLN A 71 -7.99 9.10 5.44
CA GLN A 71 -8.39 7.71 5.21
C GLN A 71 -7.18 6.79 4.97
N ALA A 72 -6.17 7.26 4.23
CA ALA A 72 -4.92 6.55 4.04
C ALA A 72 -4.15 6.39 5.35
N VAL A 73 -4.05 7.44 6.17
CA VAL A 73 -3.40 7.37 7.50
C VAL A 73 -4.12 6.36 8.40
N LEU A 74 -5.46 6.41 8.48
CA LEU A 74 -6.25 5.45 9.24
C LEU A 74 -5.97 4.01 8.77
N THR A 75 -5.94 3.79 7.46
CA THR A 75 -5.65 2.48 6.86
C THR A 75 -4.25 2.01 7.24
N GLY A 76 -3.23 2.87 7.14
CA GLY A 76 -1.86 2.57 7.57
C GLY A 76 -1.78 2.22 9.06
N THR A 77 -2.44 2.98 9.93
CA THR A 77 -2.50 2.69 11.37
C THR A 77 -3.15 1.33 11.66
N LEU A 78 -4.24 0.99 10.95
CA LEU A 78 -4.87 -0.32 11.07
C LEU A 78 -3.92 -1.43 10.62
N ILE A 79 -3.30 -1.29 9.44
CA ILE A 79 -2.31 -2.26 8.93
C ILE A 79 -1.19 -2.45 9.95
N MET A 80 -0.73 -1.40 10.63
CA MET A 80 0.34 -1.51 11.62
C MET A 80 -0.06 -2.27 12.89
N THR A 81 -1.33 -2.26 13.26
CA THR A 81 -1.81 -2.71 14.58
C THR A 81 -2.55 -4.04 14.54
N VAL A 82 -3.12 -4.42 13.40
CA VAL A 82 -3.85 -5.69 13.25
C VAL A 82 -2.91 -6.86 12.91
N ARG A 83 -3.41 -8.09 13.01
CA ARG A 83 -2.71 -9.28 12.51
C ARG A 83 -3.24 -9.66 11.13
N PHE A 84 -2.37 -9.71 10.13
CA PHE A 84 -2.77 -10.13 8.79
C PHE A 84 -2.92 -11.65 8.73
N THR A 85 -4.03 -12.10 8.12
CA THR A 85 -4.17 -13.47 7.64
C THR A 85 -3.67 -13.57 6.20
N PRO A 86 -3.44 -14.78 5.64
CA PRO A 86 -3.09 -14.92 4.22
C PRO A 86 -4.12 -14.24 3.32
N MET A 87 -5.41 -14.38 3.64
CA MET A 87 -6.48 -13.72 2.88
C MET A 87 -6.42 -12.19 3.02
N THR A 88 -6.06 -11.67 4.19
CA THR A 88 -5.88 -10.23 4.39
C THR A 88 -4.80 -9.68 3.46
N PHE A 89 -3.65 -10.37 3.37
CA PHE A 89 -2.58 -10.02 2.44
C PHE A 89 -3.05 -10.01 0.98
N LEU A 90 -3.78 -11.06 0.56
CA LEU A 90 -4.25 -11.17 -0.81
C LEU A 90 -5.29 -10.10 -1.16
N VAL A 91 -6.23 -9.82 -0.25
CA VAL A 91 -7.26 -8.79 -0.44
C VAL A 91 -6.64 -7.40 -0.50
N PHE A 92 -5.72 -7.06 0.41
CA PHE A 92 -4.99 -5.79 0.33
C PHE A 92 -4.16 -5.68 -0.95
N GLY A 93 -3.49 -6.76 -1.35
CA GLY A 93 -2.68 -6.79 -2.56
C GLY A 93 -3.49 -6.64 -3.84
N LEU A 94 -4.68 -7.24 -3.93
CA LEU A 94 -5.49 -7.22 -5.16
C LEU A 94 -6.57 -6.14 -5.11
N ALA A 95 -7.55 -6.31 -4.20
CA ALA A 95 -8.67 -5.38 -4.11
C ALA A 95 -8.23 -4.00 -3.62
N GLY A 96 -7.17 -3.95 -2.80
CA GLY A 96 -6.60 -2.70 -2.32
C GLY A 96 -5.85 -1.92 -3.39
N SER A 97 -5.10 -2.56 -4.31
CA SER A 97 -4.24 -1.85 -5.27
C SER A 97 -4.80 -1.76 -6.70
N ILE A 98 -5.61 -2.74 -7.15
CA ILE A 98 -6.13 -2.77 -8.52
C ILE A 98 -6.95 -1.51 -8.86
N PRO A 99 -7.87 -1.02 -7.99
CA PRO A 99 -8.60 0.20 -8.27
C PRO A 99 -7.68 1.41 -8.50
N PHE A 100 -6.57 1.52 -7.77
CA PHE A 100 -5.61 2.60 -7.96
C PHE A 100 -4.82 2.46 -9.27
N PHE A 101 -4.47 1.25 -9.70
CA PHE A 101 -3.86 1.06 -11.03
C PHE A 101 -4.77 1.53 -12.15
N VAL A 102 -6.06 1.19 -12.07
CA VAL A 102 -7.07 1.65 -13.03
C VAL A 102 -7.22 3.17 -12.97
N PHE A 103 -7.28 3.74 -11.77
CA PHE A 103 -7.37 5.18 -11.54
C PHE A 103 -6.18 5.93 -12.17
N ASN A 104 -4.95 5.48 -11.88
CA ASN A 104 -3.73 6.07 -12.42
C ASN A 104 -3.67 6.00 -13.94
N TYR A 105 -4.01 4.84 -14.51
CA TYR A 105 -4.05 4.69 -15.96
C TYR A 105 -5.07 5.65 -16.59
N TRP A 106 -6.28 5.71 -16.03
CA TRP A 106 -7.36 6.54 -16.55
C TRP A 106 -6.98 8.03 -16.55
N PHE A 107 -6.53 8.56 -15.41
CA PHE A 107 -6.29 9.99 -15.25
C PHE A 107 -4.93 10.48 -15.76
N VAL A 108 -4.08 9.57 -16.24
CA VAL A 108 -2.84 9.90 -16.95
C VAL A 108 -3.00 9.75 -18.47
N PHE A 109 -3.72 8.73 -18.96
CA PHE A 109 -3.75 8.41 -20.39
C PHE A 109 -5.12 8.57 -21.08
N VAL A 110 -6.23 8.35 -20.38
CA VAL A 110 -7.57 8.39 -20.99
C VAL A 110 -8.19 9.78 -20.85
N GLU A 111 -8.18 10.32 -19.64
CA GLU A 111 -8.65 11.66 -19.29
C GLU A 111 -7.53 12.38 -18.53
N PRO A 112 -6.54 12.95 -19.24
CA PRO A 112 -5.33 13.47 -18.62
C PRO A 112 -5.65 14.64 -17.70
N VAL A 113 -5.62 14.38 -16.40
CA VAL A 113 -5.77 15.37 -15.33
C VAL A 113 -4.51 15.40 -14.47
N LEU A 114 -3.82 14.26 -14.40
CA LEU A 114 -2.63 14.02 -13.59
C LEU A 114 -1.39 13.96 -14.48
N ASN A 115 -0.28 14.47 -13.96
CA ASN A 115 1.01 14.47 -14.64
C ASN A 115 1.87 13.24 -14.23
N GLN A 116 3.10 13.18 -14.71
CA GLN A 116 4.00 12.04 -14.48
C GLN A 116 4.39 11.81 -13.00
N TRP A 117 4.16 12.76 -12.09
CA TRP A 117 4.32 12.53 -10.65
C TRP A 117 3.38 11.44 -10.12
N MET A 118 2.34 11.08 -10.87
CA MET A 118 1.52 9.91 -10.59
C MET A 118 2.30 8.58 -10.62
N LEU A 119 3.52 8.56 -11.19
CA LEU A 119 4.44 7.43 -11.06
C LEU A 119 4.76 7.11 -9.59
N LEU A 120 4.73 8.09 -8.69
CA LEU A 120 4.92 7.86 -7.26
C LEU A 120 3.77 7.03 -6.67
N ASP A 121 2.52 7.37 -7.02
CA ASP A 121 1.35 6.61 -6.60
C ASP A 121 1.34 5.22 -7.22
N PHE A 122 1.68 5.12 -8.52
CA PHE A 122 1.87 3.83 -9.19
C PHE A 122 2.91 2.95 -8.47
N ALA A 123 4.05 3.52 -8.09
CA ALA A 123 5.10 2.80 -7.36
C ALA A 123 4.62 2.35 -5.98
N GLY A 124 3.87 3.20 -5.27
CA GLY A 124 3.22 2.83 -4.01
C GLY A 124 2.27 1.64 -4.17
N ASN A 125 1.40 1.67 -5.18
CA ASN A 125 0.46 0.58 -5.48
C ASN A 125 1.15 -0.70 -5.94
N LEU A 126 2.26 -0.59 -6.66
CA LEU A 126 3.11 -1.74 -7.00
C LEU A 126 3.73 -2.35 -5.74
N GLY A 127 4.18 -1.52 -4.80
CA GLY A 127 4.63 -1.96 -3.48
C GLY A 127 3.52 -2.72 -2.72
N ILE A 128 2.30 -2.18 -2.72
CA ILE A 128 1.12 -2.81 -2.10
C ILE A 128 0.83 -4.19 -2.75
N LEU A 129 0.81 -4.26 -4.07
CA LEU A 129 0.57 -5.50 -4.81
C LEU A 129 1.64 -6.56 -4.51
N ILE A 130 2.92 -6.19 -4.60
CA ILE A 130 4.05 -7.10 -4.35
C ILE A 130 4.02 -7.61 -2.91
N THR A 131 3.88 -6.71 -1.94
CA THR A 131 3.84 -7.08 -0.51
C THR A 131 2.63 -7.94 -0.19
N GLY A 132 1.47 -7.66 -0.78
CA GLY A 132 0.25 -8.46 -0.64
C GLY A 132 0.37 -9.87 -1.21
N VAL A 133 0.84 -10.00 -2.46
CA VAL A 133 1.02 -11.32 -3.09
C VAL A 133 2.11 -12.14 -2.40
N TRP A 134 3.23 -11.51 -2.02
CA TRP A 134 4.31 -12.19 -1.31
C TRP A 134 3.87 -12.61 0.09
N GLY A 135 3.27 -11.70 0.86
CA GLY A 135 2.75 -12.00 2.20
C GLY A 135 1.73 -13.13 2.18
N TRP A 136 0.83 -13.16 1.20
CA TRP A 136 -0.10 -14.27 0.99
C TRP A 136 0.63 -15.61 0.80
N ARG A 137 1.65 -15.66 -0.07
CA ARG A 137 2.41 -16.89 -0.32
C ARG A 137 3.10 -17.41 0.94
N LEU A 138 3.78 -16.54 1.69
CA LEU A 138 4.48 -16.94 2.92
C LEU A 138 3.49 -17.41 3.99
N SER A 139 2.44 -16.63 4.26
CA SER A 139 1.48 -16.98 5.31
C SER A 139 0.62 -18.21 4.98
N THR A 140 0.46 -18.56 3.70
CA THR A 140 -0.26 -19.79 3.31
C THR A 140 0.59 -21.03 3.56
N GLN A 141 1.91 -20.95 3.36
CA GLN A 141 2.83 -22.06 3.65
C GLN A 141 2.95 -22.36 5.16
N GLU A 142 2.55 -21.40 6.01
CA GLU A 142 2.55 -21.52 7.47
C GLU A 142 1.32 -22.23 8.06
N ARG A 143 0.22 -22.39 7.30
CA ARG A 143 -0.97 -23.14 7.71
C ARG A 143 -1.00 -24.53 7.05
N PRO A 144 -0.48 -25.59 7.71
CA PRO A 144 -0.79 -26.93 7.26
C PRO A 144 -2.28 -27.19 7.49
N SER A 145 -2.95 -27.71 6.46
CA SER A 145 -4.28 -28.29 6.50
C SER A 145 -4.37 -29.43 7.52
#